data_AF-A0AAV1JPA9-F1
#
_entry.id   AF-A0AAV1JPA9-F1
#
_cell.length_a   1.000
_cell.length_b   1.000
_cell.length_c   1.000
_cell.angle_alpha   90.00
_cell.angle_beta   90.00
_cell.angle_gamma   90.00
#
_symmetry.space_group_name_H-M   'P 1'
#
loop_
_entity.id
_entity.type
_entity.pdbx_description
1 polymer ?
#
loop_
_entity_poly.entity_id
_entity_poly.type
_entity_poly.pdbx_seq_one_letter_code
_entity_poly.pdbx_strand_id
1 'polypeptide(L)'
;MLNAAEAGETRFRLAAESAEKAQLLTALLPAAIDATSYDLKEMLNRYKDVMQLNEELLLGCHVRRASQAQTVASLQNLHTILQQAARLRVGKHSKAVVLACRKAVQDNNVEALIKILQVGDT
;
A
#
# COMPACT_ATOMS: atom_id res chain seq x y z
N MET A 1 10.77 0.41 13.80
CA MET A 1 10.54 0.84 12.40
C MET A 1 9.79 -0.29 11.72
N LEU A 2 8.64 -0.02 11.06
CA LEU A 2 7.93 -1.04 10.30
C LEU A 2 8.86 -1.53 9.18
N ASN A 3 9.10 -2.85 9.08
CA ASN A 3 9.94 -3.37 8.00
C ASN A 3 9.22 -3.20 6.65
N ALA A 4 9.96 -2.87 5.58
CA ALA A 4 9.37 -2.69 4.25
C ALA A 4 8.58 -3.93 3.76
N ALA A 5 9.01 -5.12 4.19
CA ALA A 5 8.29 -6.38 3.95
C ALA A 5 6.93 -6.43 4.67
N GLU A 6 6.87 -6.02 5.94
CA GLU A 6 5.63 -5.96 6.73
C GLU A 6 4.65 -4.94 6.13
N ALA A 7 5.15 -3.80 5.64
CA ALA A 7 4.34 -2.80 4.93
C ALA A 7 3.76 -3.35 3.63
N GLY A 8 4.52 -4.18 2.90
CA GLY A 8 4.04 -4.88 1.72
C GLY A 8 2.94 -5.89 2.04
N GLU A 9 3.17 -6.74 3.04
CA GLU A 9 2.23 -7.78 3.46
C GLU A 9 0.91 -7.19 3.98
N THR A 10 0.99 -6.19 4.87
CA THR A 10 -0.19 -5.46 5.37
C THR A 10 -0.98 -4.81 4.23
N ARG A 11 -0.31 -4.24 3.23
CA ARG A 11 -0.97 -3.68 2.04
C ARG A 11 -1.72 -4.75 1.25
N PHE A 12 -1.10 -5.91 1.01
CA PHE A 12 -1.77 -7.01 0.30
C PHE A 12 -2.97 -7.54 1.07
N ARG A 13 -2.83 -7.71 2.38
CA ARG A 13 -3.91 -8.17 3.27
C ARG A 13 -5.11 -7.22 3.25
N LEU A 14 -4.87 -5.92 3.46
CA LEU A 14 -5.93 -4.91 3.42
C LEU A 14 -6.60 -4.79 2.05
N ALA A 15 -5.84 -5.02 0.96
CA ALA A 15 -6.39 -5.03 -0.39
C ALA A 15 -7.30 -6.25 -0.63
N ALA A 16 -6.89 -7.43 -0.16
CA ALA A 16 -7.69 -8.66 -0.23
C ALA A 16 -8.99 -8.53 0.57
N GLU A 17 -8.91 -8.11 1.83
CA GLU A 17 -10.09 -7.88 2.69
C GLU A 17 -11.07 -6.87 2.08
N SER A 18 -10.56 -5.79 1.49
CA SER A 18 -11.41 -4.79 0.82
C SER A 18 -12.09 -5.36 -0.43
N ALA A 19 -11.39 -6.21 -1.19
CA ALA A 19 -11.92 -6.85 -2.39
C ALA A 19 -13.01 -7.89 -2.04
N GLU A 20 -12.78 -8.69 -1.00
CA GLU A 20 -13.76 -9.65 -0.49
C GLU A 20 -15.05 -8.94 -0.03
N LYS A 21 -14.93 -7.86 0.76
CA LYS A 21 -16.09 -7.07 1.20
C LYS A 21 -16.84 -6.42 0.03
N ALA A 22 -16.13 -5.93 -0.98
CA ALA A 22 -16.76 -5.37 -2.18
C ALA A 22 -17.48 -6.44 -3.02
N GLN A 23 -16.91 -7.64 -3.13
CA GLN A 23 -17.57 -8.77 -3.79
C GLN A 23 -18.84 -9.19 -3.05
N LEU A 24 -18.78 -9.30 -1.72
CA LEU A 24 -19.95 -9.61 -0.88
C LEU A 24 -21.04 -8.54 -1.05
N LEU A 25 -20.69 -7.26 -1.05
CA LEU A 25 -21.65 -6.17 -1.27
C LEU A 25 -22.30 -6.24 -2.66
N THR A 26 -21.53 -6.59 -3.70
CA THR A 26 -22.02 -6.77 -5.07
C THR A 26 -23.00 -7.94 -5.19
N ALA A 27 -22.86 -8.98 -4.35
CA ALA A 27 -23.77 -10.11 -4.30
C ALA A 27 -25.01 -9.85 -3.43
N LEU A 28 -24.85 -9.15 -2.31
CA LEU A 28 -25.93 -8.91 -1.33
C LEU A 28 -26.90 -7.81 -1.78
N LEU A 29 -26.43 -6.79 -2.49
CA LEU A 29 -27.28 -5.68 -2.91
C LEU A 29 -28.40 -6.12 -3.87
N PRO A 30 -28.15 -6.91 -4.93
CA PRO A 30 -29.23 -7.44 -5.76
C PRO A 30 -30.21 -8.32 -4.97
N ALA A 31 -29.69 -9.17 -4.07
CA ALA A 31 -30.53 -10.02 -3.23
C ALA A 31 -31.42 -9.22 -2.27
N ALA A 32 -30.96 -8.06 -1.78
CA ALA A 32 -31.78 -7.15 -0.97
C ALA A 32 -32.87 -6.47 -1.81
N ILE A 33 -32.55 -6.08 -3.05
CA ILE A 33 -33.49 -5.49 -3.99
C ILE A 33 -34.58 -6.49 -4.39
N ASP A 34 -34.23 -7.75 -4.65
CA ASP A 34 -35.20 -8.79 -5.00
C ASP A 34 -36.20 -9.07 -3.87
N ALA A 35 -35.74 -9.03 -2.61
CA ALA A 35 -36.58 -9.22 -1.43
C ALA A 35 -37.67 -8.14 -1.27
N THR A 36 -37.45 -6.94 -1.81
CA THR A 36 -38.42 -5.83 -1.81
C THR A 36 -39.75 -6.20 -2.44
N SER A 37 -39.75 -7.17 -3.36
CA SER A 37 -40.95 -7.58 -4.11
C SER A 37 -41.85 -8.54 -3.32
N TYR A 38 -41.35 -9.16 -2.24
CA TYR A 38 -42.06 -10.26 -1.56
C TYR A 38 -42.12 -10.11 -0.03
N ASP A 39 -41.08 -9.59 0.64
CA ASP A 39 -41.05 -9.40 2.10
C ASP A 39 -40.24 -8.16 2.51
N LEU A 40 -40.94 -7.13 2.96
CA LEU A 40 -40.37 -5.88 3.46
C LEU A 40 -39.51 -6.06 4.73
N LYS A 41 -39.85 -7.03 5.59
CA LYS A 41 -39.10 -7.28 6.84
C LYS A 41 -37.76 -7.94 6.54
N GLU A 42 -37.75 -8.89 5.61
CA GLU A 42 -36.53 -9.51 5.12
C GLU A 42 -35.66 -8.50 4.35
N MET A 43 -36.27 -7.66 3.52
CA MET A 43 -35.59 -6.57 2.81
C MET A 43 -34.88 -5.62 3.78
N LEU A 44 -35.56 -5.16 4.84
CA LEU A 44 -34.97 -4.26 5.85
C LEU A 44 -33.76 -4.89 6.55
N ASN A 45 -33.80 -6.19 6.85
CA ASN A 45 -32.67 -6.89 7.45
C ASN A 45 -31.48 -6.96 6.49
N ARG A 46 -31.71 -7.38 5.23
CA ARG A 46 -30.65 -7.43 4.21
C ARG A 46 -30.04 -6.06 3.93
N TYR A 47 -30.84 -4.99 3.94
CA TYR A 47 -30.33 -3.62 3.79
C TYR A 47 -29.46 -3.18 4.98
N LYS A 48 -29.82 -3.57 6.22
CA LYS A 48 -28.97 -3.30 7.39
C LYS A 48 -27.61 -3.98 7.23
N ASP A 49 -27.58 -5.24 6.78
CA ASP A 49 -26.34 -5.97 6.56
C ASP A 49 -25.48 -5.31 5.46
N VAL A 50 -26.10 -4.86 4.37
CA VAL A 50 -25.43 -4.11 3.30
C VAL A 50 -24.88 -2.78 3.81
N MET A 51 -25.64 -2.04 4.63
CA MET A 51 -25.19 -0.77 5.22
C MET A 51 -24.00 -0.97 6.15
N GLN A 52 -24.06 -1.96 7.04
CA GLN A 52 -22.96 -2.29 7.93
C GLN A 52 -21.70 -2.69 7.15
N LEU A 53 -21.85 -3.56 6.15
CA LEU A 53 -20.73 -3.98 5.29
C LEU A 53 -20.14 -2.80 4.51
N ASN A 54 -20.96 -1.85 4.07
CA ASN A 54 -20.51 -0.64 3.38
C ASN A 54 -19.70 0.28 4.31
N GLU A 55 -20.16 0.49 5.55
CA GLU A 55 -19.42 1.26 6.55
C GLU A 55 -18.05 0.62 6.83
N GLU A 56 -18.02 -0.69 7.04
CA GLU A 56 -16.77 -1.42 7.22
C GLU A 56 -15.83 -1.34 6.02
N LEU A 57 -16.37 -1.42 4.79
CA LEU A 57 -15.60 -1.27 3.56
C LEU A 57 -15.00 0.13 3.44
N LEU A 58 -15.76 1.18 3.76
CA LEU A 58 -15.28 2.56 3.76
C LEU A 58 -14.15 2.74 4.77
N LEU A 59 -14.31 2.26 6.00
CA LEU A 59 -13.27 2.29 7.02
C LEU A 59 -12.00 1.56 6.55
N GLY A 60 -12.15 0.36 5.98
CA GLY A 60 -11.04 -0.40 5.40
C GLY A 60 -10.33 0.37 4.27
N CYS A 61 -11.09 1.04 3.40
CA CYS A 61 -10.54 1.88 2.34
C CYS A 61 -9.75 3.08 2.89
N HIS A 62 -10.23 3.70 3.97
CA HIS A 62 -9.52 4.80 4.63
C HIS A 62 -8.18 4.33 5.23
N VAL A 63 -8.18 3.21 5.96
CA VAL A 63 -6.96 2.62 6.54
C VAL A 63 -5.97 2.24 5.45
N ARG A 64 -6.44 1.59 4.38
CA ARG A 64 -5.61 1.22 3.22
C ARG A 64 -4.96 2.46 2.58
N ARG A 65 -5.74 3.53 2.37
CA ARG A 65 -5.23 4.78 1.78
C ARG A 65 -4.19 5.43 2.67
N ALA A 66 -4.42 5.49 3.98
CA ALA A 66 -3.47 6.05 4.93
C ALA A 66 -2.15 5.26 4.93
N SER A 67 -2.21 3.93 4.98
CA SER A 67 -1.03 3.05 4.91
C SER A 67 -0.27 3.20 3.59
N GLN A 68 -0.99 3.28 2.47
CA GLN A 68 -0.40 3.52 1.16
C GLN A 68 0.31 4.89 1.09
N ALA A 69 -0.32 5.95 1.60
CA ALA A 69 0.27 7.28 1.65
C ALA A 69 1.57 7.28 2.46
N GLN A 70 1.59 6.63 3.63
CA GLN A 70 2.79 6.50 4.45
C GLN A 70 3.93 5.76 3.73
N THR A 71 3.60 4.69 3.01
CA THR A 71 4.58 3.91 2.24
C THR A 71 5.16 4.74 1.09
N VAL A 72 4.30 5.44 0.35
CA VAL A 72 4.73 6.33 -0.75
C VAL A 72 5.63 7.46 -0.24
N ALA A 73 5.27 8.09 0.88
CA ALA A 73 6.09 9.14 1.49
C ALA A 73 7.48 8.60 1.90
N SER A 74 7.54 7.39 2.46
CA SER A 74 8.80 6.74 2.83
C SER A 74 9.69 6.45 1.62
N LEU A 75 9.10 5.99 0.50
CA LEU A 75 9.82 5.76 -0.76
C LEU A 75 10.30 7.07 -1.40
N GLN A 76 9.51 8.14 -1.33
CA GLN A 76 9.90 9.47 -1.80
C GLN A 76 11.07 10.03 -0.99
N ASN A 77 11.08 9.83 0.33
CA ASN A 77 12.19 10.21 1.19
C ASN A 77 13.46 9.44 0.82
N LEU A 78 13.37 8.12 0.64
CA LEU A 78 14.48 7.29 0.17
C LEU A 78 15.02 7.81 -1.17
N HIS A 79 14.14 8.04 -2.15
CA HIS A 79 14.53 8.56 -3.45
C HIS A 79 15.26 9.92 -3.35
N THR A 80 14.75 10.82 -2.51
CA THR A 80 15.37 12.12 -2.26
C THR A 80 16.78 11.97 -1.68
N ILE A 81 16.97 11.08 -0.70
CA ILE A 81 18.29 10.79 -0.11
C ILE A 81 19.25 10.25 -1.18
N LEU A 82 18.80 9.33 -2.04
CA LEU A 82 19.63 8.82 -3.14
C LEU A 82 20.02 9.91 -4.13
N GLN A 83 19.08 10.78 -4.49
CA GLN A 83 19.36 11.91 -5.38
C GLN A 83 20.34 12.89 -4.75
N GLN A 84 20.20 13.20 -3.45
CA GLN A 84 21.14 14.06 -2.74
C GLN A 84 22.55 13.44 -2.74
N ALA A 85 22.67 12.16 -2.45
CA ALA A 85 23.95 11.45 -2.50
C ALA A 85 24.57 11.45 -3.92
N ALA A 86 23.75 11.34 -4.96
CA ALA A 86 24.20 11.44 -6.33
C ALA A 86 24.67 12.86 -6.71
N ARG A 87 24.00 13.90 -6.19
CA ARG A 87 24.35 15.33 -6.43
C ARG A 87 25.63 15.77 -5.72
N LEU A 88 26.04 15.08 -4.65
CA LEU A 88 27.34 15.28 -4.00
C LEU A 88 28.52 14.82 -4.89
N ARG A 89 28.24 14.13 -6.01
CA ARG A 89 29.24 13.56 -6.91
C ARG A 89 29.03 14.08 -8.33
N VAL A 90 30.08 14.10 -9.14
CA VAL A 90 30.05 14.68 -10.50
C VAL A 90 30.28 13.59 -11.55
N GLY A 91 29.57 13.69 -12.68
CA GLY A 91 29.81 12.88 -13.87
C GLY A 91 29.60 11.38 -13.65
N LYS A 92 30.62 10.58 -13.95
CA LYS A 92 30.56 9.10 -13.91
C LYS A 92 30.25 8.56 -12.51
N HIS A 93 30.82 9.16 -11.46
CA HIS A 93 30.64 8.71 -10.08
C HIS A 93 29.22 8.95 -9.56
N SER A 94 28.54 10.00 -10.04
CA SER A 94 27.13 10.24 -9.73
C SER A 94 26.24 9.11 -10.25
N LYS A 95 26.45 8.70 -11.51
CA LYS A 95 25.71 7.59 -12.14
C LYS A 95 26.02 6.24 -11.48
N ALA A 96 27.27 5.99 -11.13
CA ALA A 96 27.69 4.76 -10.45
C ALA A 96 26.98 4.59 -9.11
N VAL A 97 26.94 5.64 -8.28
CA VAL A 97 26.24 5.60 -6.99
C VAL A 97 24.75 5.33 -7.13
N VAL A 98 24.08 5.93 -8.12
CA VAL A 98 22.64 5.65 -8.34
C VAL A 98 22.40 4.18 -8.70
N LEU A 99 23.25 3.59 -9.55
CA LEU A 99 23.17 2.18 -9.92
C LEU A 99 23.45 1.26 -8.72
N ALA A 100 24.51 1.54 -7.98
CA ALA A 100 24.90 0.77 -6.79
C ALA A 100 23.85 0.83 -5.69
N CYS A 101 23.29 2.01 -5.40
CA CYS A 101 22.20 2.17 -4.45
C CYS A 101 20.95 1.40 -4.87
N ARG A 102 20.58 1.43 -6.15
CA ARG A 102 19.43 0.64 -6.65
C ARG A 102 19.66 -0.86 -6.48
N LYS A 103 20.88 -1.33 -6.77
CA LYS A 103 21.26 -2.74 -6.58
C LYS A 103 21.20 -3.14 -5.11
N ALA A 104 21.77 -2.33 -4.21
CA ALA A 104 21.72 -2.59 -2.77
C ALA A 104 20.28 -2.63 -2.22
N VAL A 105 19.38 -1.77 -2.72
CA VAL A 105 17.95 -1.82 -2.39
C VAL A 105 17.28 -3.09 -2.91
N GLN A 106 17.61 -3.53 -4.13
CA GLN A 106 17.07 -4.76 -4.71
C GLN A 106 17.52 -6.01 -3.95
N ASP A 107 18.78 -6.03 -3.51
CA ASP A 107 19.38 -7.12 -2.74
C ASP A 107 19.00 -7.05 -1.23
N ASN A 108 18.16 -6.08 -0.84
CA ASN A 108 17.76 -5.80 0.55
C ASN A 108 18.95 -5.63 1.51
N ASN A 109 20.07 -5.11 1.01
CA ASN A 109 21.32 -4.94 1.76
C ASN A 109 21.47 -3.49 2.24
N VAL A 110 20.93 -3.23 3.44
CA VAL A 110 20.94 -1.90 4.06
C VAL A 110 22.34 -1.44 4.42
N GLU A 111 23.22 -2.33 4.86
CA GLU A 111 24.61 -2.00 5.20
C GLU A 111 25.40 -1.54 3.98
N ALA A 112 25.28 -2.25 2.86
CA ALA A 112 25.88 -1.86 1.61
C ALA A 112 25.33 -0.51 1.13
N LEU A 113 24.02 -0.28 1.25
CA LEU A 113 23.39 0.99 0.89
C LEU A 113 23.98 2.16 1.70
N ILE A 114 24.10 2.02 3.01
CA ILE A 114 24.69 3.05 3.89
C ILE A 114 26.15 3.30 3.50
N LYS A 115 26.92 2.25 3.24
CA LYS A 115 28.33 2.37 2.83
C LYS A 115 28.48 3.12 1.51
N ILE A 116 27.65 2.79 0.51
CA ILE A 116 27.65 3.47 -0.80
C ILE A 116 27.27 4.95 -0.64
N LEU A 117 26.31 5.26 0.23
CA LEU A 117 25.92 6.65 0.50
C LEU A 117 27.08 7.45 1.11
N GLN A 118 27.77 6.88 2.12
CA GLN A 118 28.87 7.53 2.83
C GLN A 118 30.14 7.69 1.97
N VAL A 119 30.60 6.61 1.35
CA VAL A 119 31.94 6.57 0.72
C VAL A 119 31.85 6.62 -0.81
N GLY A 120 30.74 6.16 -1.39
CA GLY A 120 30.57 6.01 -2.84
C GLY A 120 30.81 4.57 -3.29
N ASP A 121 30.78 4.38 -4.60
CA ASP A 121 31.13 3.12 -5.27
C ASP A 121 32.58 3.25 -5.76
N THR A 122 33.41 2.23 -5.51
CA THR A 122 34.85 2.22 -5.85
C THR A 122 35.09 2.36 -7.35
#